data_AF-A0A923Q666-F1
#
_entry.id   AF-A0A923Q666-F1
#
_cell.length_a   1.000
_cell.length_b   1.000
_cell.length_c   1.000
_cell.angle_alpha   90.00
_cell.angle_beta   90.00
_cell.angle_gamma   90.00
#
_symmetry.space_group_name_H-M   'P 1'
#
loop_
_entity.id
_entity.type
_entity.pdbx_description
1 polymer ?
#
loop_
_entity_poly.entity_id
_entity_poly.type
_entity_poly.pdbx_seq_one_letter_code
_entity_poly.pdbx_strand_id
1 'polypeptide(L)'
;MIFHQVPQASATLNGQSIAATNPIVLSNLAEGDYELKVVALDSAGNQSNVLTHLFRIDFTKPVIAISAQVVKNPSNEDRNAFAFTASEESTYLCELDGAGLNACESPILFSGLAEGSHLFRAHAVDLAGNIGADVAYTWNIDTTAPITTVAATINGDSAKFVVSA
;
A
#
# COMPACT_ATOMS: atom_id res chain seq x y z
N MET A 1 19.11 -54.22 1.39
CA MET A 1 19.21 -52.83 1.88
C MET A 1 19.90 -52.01 0.81
N ILE A 2 19.13 -51.26 0.02
CA ILE A 2 19.70 -50.32 -0.95
C ILE A 2 19.79 -48.99 -0.21
N PHE A 3 21.00 -48.64 0.25
CA PHE A 3 21.27 -47.27 0.66
C PHE A 3 21.12 -46.43 -0.60
N HIS A 4 20.02 -45.68 -0.71
CA HIS A 4 19.97 -44.56 -1.63
C HIS A 4 21.01 -43.58 -1.12
N GLN A 5 22.23 -43.67 -1.65
CA GLN A 5 23.20 -42.60 -1.46
C GLN A 5 22.51 -41.32 -1.91
N VAL A 6 22.43 -40.34 -1.01
CA VAL A 6 22.05 -38.98 -1.39
C VAL A 6 22.97 -38.62 -2.56
N PRO A 7 22.46 -38.26 -3.75
CA PRO A 7 23.32 -37.86 -4.85
C PRO A 7 24.24 -36.76 -4.31
N GLN A 8 25.56 -36.94 -4.48
CA GLN A 8 26.48 -35.88 -4.10
C GLN A 8 26.09 -34.66 -4.93
N ALA A 9 25.89 -33.51 -4.30
CA ALA A 9 25.57 -32.27 -4.99
C ALA A 9 26.57 -31.21 -4.57
N SER A 10 26.81 -30.24 -5.45
CA SER A 10 27.43 -28.98 -5.08
C SER A 10 26.40 -27.86 -5.25
N ALA A 11 26.46 -26.88 -4.36
CA ALA A 11 25.60 -25.73 -4.42
C ALA A 11 26.40 -24.46 -4.12
N THR A 12 26.09 -23.38 -4.82
CA THR A 12 26.62 -22.06 -4.52
C THR A 12 25.50 -21.05 -4.37
N LEU A 13 25.66 -20.13 -3.43
CA LEU A 13 24.82 -18.96 -3.25
C LEU A 13 25.65 -17.73 -3.59
N ASN A 14 25.28 -16.99 -4.63
CA ASN A 14 26.05 -15.86 -5.15
C ASN A 14 27.53 -16.21 -5.40
N GLY A 15 27.77 -17.44 -5.88
CA GLY A 15 29.11 -17.97 -6.14
C GLY A 15 29.85 -18.54 -4.92
N GLN A 16 29.36 -18.34 -3.69
CA GLN A 16 29.94 -18.91 -2.48
C GLN A 16 29.44 -20.34 -2.26
N SER A 17 30.35 -21.29 -2.01
CA SER A 17 29.97 -22.69 -1.75
C SER A 17 29.17 -22.83 -0.47
N ILE A 18 28.04 -23.53 -0.55
CA ILE A 18 27.15 -23.85 0.58
C ILE A 18 26.95 -25.36 0.69
N ALA A 19 26.40 -25.81 1.81
CA ALA A 19 26.04 -27.21 2.00
C ALA A 19 24.89 -27.59 1.05
N ALA A 20 25.17 -28.50 0.12
CA ALA A 20 24.18 -29.05 -0.80
C ALA A 20 23.41 -30.22 -0.16
N THR A 21 22.78 -29.95 0.99
CA THR A 21 21.91 -30.91 1.69
C THR A 21 20.58 -31.08 0.95
N ASN A 22 19.82 -32.12 1.30
CA ASN A 22 18.43 -32.25 0.86
C ASN A 22 17.51 -32.31 2.09
N PRO A 23 16.78 -31.23 2.41
CA PRO A 23 16.68 -29.96 1.68
C PRO A 23 17.92 -29.06 1.86
N ILE A 24 18.16 -28.14 0.92
CA ILE A 24 19.08 -27.02 1.11
C ILE A 24 18.37 -26.01 2.03
N VAL A 25 18.98 -25.67 3.16
CA VAL A 25 18.44 -24.71 4.12
C VAL A 25 19.32 -23.47 4.14
N LEU A 26 18.77 -22.34 3.73
CA LEU A 26 19.40 -21.02 3.82
C LEU A 26 18.80 -20.28 5.00
N SER A 27 19.63 -19.64 5.82
CA SER A 27 19.19 -18.90 7.00
C SER A 27 19.95 -17.59 7.12
N ASN A 28 19.35 -16.61 7.80
CA ASN A 28 19.95 -15.30 8.05
C ASN A 28 20.40 -14.57 6.77
N LEU A 29 19.63 -14.72 5.69
CA LEU A 29 19.86 -13.97 4.46
C LEU A 29 19.49 -12.50 4.69
N ALA A 30 20.36 -11.60 4.28
CA ALA A 30 20.05 -10.18 4.22
C ALA A 30 19.07 -9.92 3.05
N GLU A 31 18.40 -8.78 3.09
CA GLU A 31 17.61 -8.30 1.96
C GLU A 31 18.47 -8.17 0.69
N GLY A 32 17.90 -8.52 -0.45
CA GLY A 32 18.54 -8.43 -1.75
C GLY A 32 18.27 -9.63 -2.65
N ASP A 33 18.87 -9.58 -3.83
CA ASP A 33 18.75 -10.62 -4.85
C ASP A 33 19.80 -11.72 -4.64
N TYR A 34 19.37 -12.96 -4.85
CA TYR A 34 20.19 -14.15 -4.68
C TYR A 34 20.11 -15.05 -5.91
N GLU A 35 21.25 -15.63 -6.23
CA GLU A 35 21.42 -16.67 -7.24
C GLU A 35 21.86 -17.97 -6.55
N LEU A 36 20.97 -18.95 -6.53
CA LEU A 36 21.29 -20.32 -6.12
C LEU A 36 21.63 -21.14 -7.36
N LYS A 37 22.83 -21.70 -7.39
CA LYS A 37 23.27 -22.65 -8.42
C LYS A 37 23.46 -24.03 -7.80
N VAL A 38 22.93 -25.08 -8.44
CA VAL A 38 23.04 -26.47 -7.98
C VAL A 38 23.51 -27.37 -9.12
N VAL A 39 24.44 -28.27 -8.81
CA VAL A 39 24.93 -29.33 -9.69
C VAL A 39 24.82 -30.66 -8.97
N ALA A 40 24.15 -31.64 -9.57
CA ALA A 40 24.11 -33.01 -9.06
C ALA A 40 25.27 -33.82 -9.64
N LEU A 41 25.79 -34.75 -8.83
CA LEU A 41 26.76 -35.77 -9.22
C LEU A 41 26.14 -37.15 -8.99
N ASP A 42 26.34 -38.05 -9.96
CA ASP A 42 26.04 -39.47 -9.77
C ASP A 42 27.16 -40.18 -9.00
N SER A 43 26.95 -41.45 -8.66
CA SER A 43 27.96 -42.26 -7.93
C SER A 43 29.26 -42.50 -8.73
N ALA A 44 29.25 -42.27 -10.05
CA ALA A 44 30.42 -42.37 -10.92
C ALA A 44 31.14 -41.00 -11.08
N GLY A 45 30.58 -39.92 -10.54
CA GLY A 45 31.11 -38.56 -10.61
C GLY A 45 30.65 -37.75 -11.83
N ASN A 46 29.70 -38.24 -12.63
CA ASN A 46 29.15 -37.47 -13.75
C ASN A 46 28.28 -36.32 -13.24
N GLN A 47 28.45 -35.13 -13.81
CA GLN A 47 27.73 -33.92 -13.41
C GLN A 47 26.48 -33.68 -14.25
N SER A 48 25.43 -33.15 -13.63
CA SER A 48 24.30 -32.57 -14.33
C SER A 48 24.66 -31.22 -14.98
N ASN A 49 23.73 -30.67 -15.76
CA ASN A 49 23.73 -29.23 -16.05
C ASN A 49 23.60 -28.43 -14.74
N VAL A 50 24.11 -27.20 -14.74
CA VAL A 50 23.90 -26.26 -13.63
C VAL A 50 22.45 -25.80 -13.64
N LEU A 51 21.72 -26.04 -12.55
CA LEU A 51 20.42 -25.45 -12.32
C LEU A 51 20.59 -24.11 -11.60
N THR A 52 20.05 -23.04 -12.16
CA THR A 52 20.07 -21.69 -11.55
C THR A 52 18.67 -21.30 -11.11
N HIS A 53 18.53 -20.84 -9.88
CA HIS A 53 17.32 -20.25 -9.34
C HIS A 53 17.61 -18.84 -8.82
N LEU A 54 16.84 -17.87 -9.29
CA LEU A 54 16.91 -16.48 -8.85
C LEU A 54 15.75 -16.21 -7.90
N PHE A 55 16.03 -15.59 -6.76
CA PHE A 55 15.03 -15.18 -5.80
C PHE A 55 15.48 -13.91 -5.09
N ARG A 56 14.52 -13.21 -4.47
CA ARG A 56 14.77 -12.01 -3.69
C ARG A 56 14.27 -12.22 -2.27
N ILE A 57 15.06 -11.76 -1.31
CA ILE A 57 14.62 -11.58 0.07
C ILE A 57 14.24 -10.10 0.21
N ASP A 58 13.03 -9.84 0.69
CA ASP A 58 12.52 -8.48 0.88
C ASP A 58 11.93 -8.31 2.28
N PHE A 59 12.45 -7.32 3.01
CA PHE A 59 11.94 -6.92 4.33
C PHE A 59 11.53 -5.45 4.35
N THR A 60 11.73 -4.74 3.24
CA THR A 60 11.38 -3.34 3.13
C THR A 60 9.87 -3.22 3.08
N LYS A 61 9.33 -2.32 3.90
CA LYS A 61 7.89 -2.07 3.94
C LYS A 61 7.53 -1.00 2.93
N PRO A 62 6.41 -1.13 2.21
CA PRO A 62 5.96 -0.10 1.30
C PRO A 62 5.52 1.15 2.10
N VAL A 63 5.84 2.33 1.56
CA VAL A 63 5.42 3.63 2.09
C VAL A 63 4.38 4.22 1.16
N ILE A 64 3.20 4.58 1.68
CA ILE A 64 2.17 5.29 0.91
C ILE A 64 2.43 6.80 0.93
N ALA A 65 2.31 7.43 -0.23
CA ALA A 65 2.16 8.87 -0.39
C ALA A 65 0.77 9.20 -0.96
N ILE A 66 -0.04 9.95 -0.22
CA ILE A 66 -1.29 10.51 -0.73
C ILE A 66 -0.91 11.65 -1.68
N SER A 67 -1.21 11.46 -2.97
CA SER A 67 -1.02 12.50 -3.99
C SER A 67 -1.94 13.67 -3.68
N ALA A 68 -1.42 14.89 -3.81
CA ALA A 68 -2.10 16.13 -3.44
C ALA A 68 -3.34 16.40 -4.30
N GLN A 69 -4.43 15.69 -4.06
CA GLN A 69 -5.76 16.20 -4.28
C GLN A 69 -6.07 17.09 -3.07
N VAL A 70 -6.19 18.39 -3.31
CA VAL A 70 -6.55 19.32 -2.24
C VAL A 70 -8.00 19.05 -1.87
N VAL A 71 -8.20 18.14 -0.92
CA VAL A 71 -9.51 17.95 -0.30
C VAL A 71 -9.86 19.27 0.37
N LYS A 72 -10.93 19.90 -0.08
CA LYS A 72 -11.43 21.11 0.55
C LYS A 72 -11.85 20.75 1.98
N ASN A 73 -11.36 21.49 2.97
CA ASN A 73 -11.70 21.25 4.37
C ASN A 73 -11.99 22.59 5.08
N PRO A 74 -13.27 22.91 5.37
CA PRO A 74 -14.46 22.09 5.11
C PRO A 74 -14.84 22.03 3.62
N SER A 75 -15.35 20.88 3.17
CA SER A 75 -15.91 20.67 1.82
C SER A 75 -17.39 21.01 1.80
N ASN A 76 -17.86 21.69 0.75
CA ASN A 76 -19.30 21.89 0.50
C ASN A 76 -19.89 20.85 -0.47
N GLU A 77 -19.16 19.77 -0.70
CA GLU A 77 -19.55 18.64 -1.54
C GLU A 77 -19.58 17.37 -0.67
N ASP A 78 -20.55 16.50 -0.91
CA ASP A 78 -20.76 15.20 -0.26
C ASP A 78 -19.89 14.07 -0.84
N ARG A 79 -18.86 14.43 -1.61
CA ARG A 79 -17.97 13.51 -2.30
C ARG A 79 -16.53 13.94 -2.12
N ASN A 80 -15.64 12.95 -2.12
CA ASN A 80 -14.21 13.19 -2.05
C ASN A 80 -13.45 12.06 -2.74
N ALA A 81 -12.25 12.35 -3.25
CA ALA A 81 -11.40 11.36 -3.87
C ALA A 81 -10.00 11.41 -3.28
N PHE A 82 -9.36 10.25 -3.22
CA PHE A 82 -7.98 10.10 -2.79
C PHE A 82 -7.20 9.37 -3.87
N ALA A 83 -6.18 10.04 -4.40
CA ALA A 83 -5.12 9.40 -5.17
C ALA A 83 -3.92 9.18 -4.26
N PHE A 84 -3.31 8.00 -4.34
CA PHE A 84 -2.13 7.63 -3.58
C PHE A 84 -1.26 6.63 -4.34
N THR A 85 0.01 6.56 -3.96
CA THR A 85 1.01 5.66 -4.53
C THR A 85 1.82 5.00 -3.43
N ALA A 86 2.24 3.76 -3.62
CA ALA A 86 3.26 3.11 -2.79
C ALA A 86 4.67 3.37 -3.35
N SER A 87 5.68 3.25 -2.48
CA SER A 87 7.11 3.35 -2.85
C SER A 87 7.62 2.18 -3.69
N GLU A 88 6.81 1.13 -3.83
CA GLU A 88 7.09 -0.10 -4.57
C GLU A 88 5.78 -0.77 -5.00
N GLU A 89 5.88 -1.82 -5.80
CA GLU A 89 4.70 -2.58 -6.25
C GLU A 89 3.96 -3.20 -5.05
N SER A 90 2.67 -2.90 -4.94
CA SER A 90 1.88 -3.23 -3.75
C SER A 90 0.40 -3.33 -4.06
N THR A 91 -0.31 -4.06 -3.19
CA THR A 91 -1.77 -4.00 -3.06
C THR A 91 -2.16 -3.05 -1.93
N TYR A 92 -3.36 -2.49 -1.96
CA TYR A 92 -3.82 -1.52 -0.96
C TYR A 92 -5.02 -2.04 -0.17
N LEU A 93 -5.02 -1.70 1.12
CA LEU A 93 -6.16 -1.84 2.01
C LEU A 93 -6.58 -0.45 2.49
N CYS A 94 -7.86 -0.12 2.30
CA CYS A 94 -8.43 1.17 2.61
C CYS A 94 -9.62 1.05 3.56
N GLU A 95 -9.89 2.13 4.28
CA GLU A 95 -11.02 2.25 5.19
C GLU A 95 -11.54 3.68 5.21
N LEU A 96 -12.86 3.82 5.36
CA LEU A 96 -13.54 5.07 5.65
C LEU A 96 -14.30 4.95 6.98
N ASP A 97 -14.11 5.91 7.88
CA ASP A 97 -14.91 6.11 9.09
C ASP A 97 -15.08 4.90 10.02
N GLY A 98 -14.07 4.03 10.12
CA GLY A 98 -14.15 2.88 11.00
C GLY A 98 -14.87 1.66 10.40
N ALA A 99 -15.20 1.67 9.10
CA ALA A 99 -15.93 0.59 8.44
C ALA A 99 -15.11 -0.70 8.23
N GLY A 100 -13.84 -0.72 8.64
CA GLY A 100 -12.92 -1.82 8.42
C GLY A 100 -12.12 -1.71 7.12
N LEU A 101 -10.97 -2.39 7.11
CA LEU A 101 -10.04 -2.41 5.98
C LEU A 101 -10.51 -3.36 4.88
N ASN A 102 -10.59 -2.84 3.66
CA ASN A 102 -10.99 -3.60 2.48
C ASN A 102 -10.00 -3.32 1.33
N ALA A 103 -9.87 -4.28 0.42
CA ALA A 103 -9.07 -4.08 -0.80
C ALA A 103 -9.60 -2.87 -1.59
N CYS A 104 -8.69 -2.03 -2.05
CA CYS A 104 -9.01 -0.81 -2.79
C CYS A 104 -8.00 -0.56 -3.91
N GLU A 105 -8.39 0.31 -4.83
CA GLU A 105 -7.53 0.84 -5.90
C GLU A 105 -7.39 2.36 -5.77
N SER A 106 -6.32 2.88 -6.36
CA SER A 106 -6.05 4.31 -6.44
C SER A 106 -6.27 4.81 -7.88
N PRO A 107 -7.01 5.90 -8.11
CA PRO A 107 -7.71 6.70 -7.10
C PRO A 107 -9.01 6.02 -6.59
N ILE A 108 -9.33 6.26 -5.32
CA ILE A 108 -10.62 5.87 -4.71
C ILE A 108 -11.55 7.08 -4.63
N LEU A 109 -12.83 6.87 -4.91
CA LEU A 109 -13.89 7.88 -4.84
C LEU A 109 -14.93 7.49 -3.78
N PHE A 110 -15.25 8.44 -2.91
CA PHE A 110 -16.34 8.37 -1.96
C PHE A 110 -17.43 9.38 -2.35
N SER A 111 -18.70 9.02 -2.16
CA SER A 111 -19.86 9.87 -2.45
C SER A 111 -21.00 9.60 -1.46
N GLY A 112 -21.96 10.52 -1.38
CA GLY A 112 -23.07 10.40 -0.43
C GLY A 112 -22.62 10.46 1.03
N LEU A 113 -21.53 11.18 1.29
CA LEU A 113 -20.98 11.37 2.62
C LEU A 113 -21.86 12.35 3.41
N ALA A 114 -22.07 12.04 4.70
CA ALA A 114 -22.87 12.88 5.58
C ALA A 114 -22.14 14.19 5.93
N GLU A 115 -22.88 15.15 6.47
CA GLU A 115 -22.27 16.35 7.06
C GLU A 115 -21.50 15.96 8.33
N GLY A 116 -20.33 16.59 8.56
CA GLY A 116 -19.45 16.30 9.68
C GLY A 116 -18.08 15.77 9.29
N SER A 117 -17.41 15.11 10.23
CA SER A 117 -16.01 14.68 10.09
C SER A 117 -15.89 13.29 9.50
N HIS A 118 -14.95 13.14 8.57
CA HIS A 118 -14.62 11.89 7.92
C HIS A 118 -13.12 11.59 8.03
N LEU A 119 -12.78 10.30 8.15
CA LEU A 119 -11.43 9.78 8.25
C LEU A 119 -11.21 8.68 7.21
N PHE A 120 -10.32 8.96 6.26
CA PHE A 120 -9.79 7.97 5.34
C PHE A 120 -8.50 7.40 5.90
N ARG A 121 -8.34 6.07 5.85
CA ARG A 121 -7.09 5.36 6.16
C ARG A 121 -6.71 4.43 5.02
N ALA A 122 -5.42 4.28 4.77
CA ALA A 122 -4.90 3.29 3.85
C ALA A 122 -3.52 2.76 4.28
N HIS A 123 -3.21 1.52 3.94
CA HIS A 123 -1.84 0.99 3.94
C HIS A 123 -1.63 0.06 2.74
N ALA A 124 -0.36 -0.20 2.45
CA ALA A 124 0.07 -1.02 1.33
C ALA A 124 0.67 -2.34 1.83
N VAL A 125 0.53 -3.39 1.04
CA VAL A 125 1.17 -4.69 1.24
C VAL A 125 1.93 -5.04 -0.04
N ASP A 126 3.24 -5.23 0.07
CA ASP A 126 4.09 -5.55 -1.07
C ASP A 126 3.94 -7.02 -1.52
N LEU A 127 4.70 -7.43 -2.54
CA LEU A 127 4.69 -8.80 -3.06
C LEU A 127 5.32 -9.84 -2.12
N ALA A 128 6.18 -9.41 -1.19
CA ALA A 128 6.80 -10.27 -0.18
C ALA A 128 5.92 -10.43 1.08
N GLY A 129 4.82 -9.67 1.17
CA GLY A 129 3.90 -9.66 2.30
C GLY A 129 4.29 -8.66 3.40
N ASN A 130 5.23 -7.75 3.15
CA ASN A 130 5.55 -6.68 4.08
C ASN A 130 4.41 -5.65 4.11
N ILE A 131 3.92 -5.37 5.32
CA ILE A 131 2.81 -4.44 5.55
C ILE A 131 3.38 -3.07 5.92
N GLY A 132 3.04 -2.07 5.10
CA GLY A 132 3.36 -0.66 5.31
C GLY A 132 2.68 -0.05 6.53
N ALA A 133 3.11 1.17 6.89
CA ALA A 133 2.42 1.94 7.92
C ALA A 133 1.12 2.54 7.37
N ASP A 134 0.13 2.72 8.25
CA ASP A 134 -1.11 3.42 7.90
C ASP A 134 -0.83 4.89 7.59
N VAL A 135 -1.41 5.37 6.49
CA VAL A 135 -1.61 6.80 6.22
C VAL A 135 -3.06 7.15 6.49
N ALA A 136 -3.29 8.36 7.00
CA ALA A 136 -4.62 8.82 7.36
C ALA A 136 -4.85 10.26 6.89
N TYR A 137 -6.09 10.57 6.51
CA TYR A 137 -6.51 11.90 6.15
C TYR A 137 -7.90 12.20 6.69
N THR A 138 -8.05 13.34 7.37
CA THR A 138 -9.32 13.80 7.95
C THR A 138 -9.82 15.06 7.23
N TRP A 139 -11.11 15.09 6.93
CA TRP A 139 -11.79 16.29 6.42
C TRP A 139 -13.17 16.44 7.04
N ASN A 140 -13.71 17.66 6.99
CA ASN A 140 -15.10 17.92 7.33
C ASN A 140 -15.90 18.25 6.07
N ILE A 141 -17.15 17.82 6.05
CA ILE A 141 -18.17 18.21 5.09
C ILE A 141 -19.14 19.17 5.79
N ASP A 142 -19.41 20.28 5.12
CA ASP A 142 -20.36 21.33 5.48
C ASP A 142 -21.11 21.75 4.20
N THR A 143 -22.26 21.12 3.98
CA THR A 143 -23.16 21.42 2.86
C THR A 143 -24.24 22.43 3.24
N THR A 144 -24.22 22.91 4.49
CA THR A 144 -25.22 23.83 5.01
C THR A 144 -24.94 25.25 4.49
N ALA A 145 -25.80 25.73 3.59
CA ALA A 145 -25.70 27.10 3.11
C ALA A 145 -26.03 28.10 4.24
N PRO A 146 -25.31 29.24 4.33
CA PRO A 146 -25.66 30.30 5.27
C PRO A 146 -27.04 30.90 4.93
N ILE A 147 -27.79 31.31 5.95
CA ILE A 147 -29.11 31.93 5.79
C ILE A 147 -28.93 33.45 5.73
N THR A 148 -29.13 34.04 4.55
CA THR A 148 -29.11 35.51 4.39
C THR A 148 -30.49 36.11 4.63
N THR A 149 -30.54 37.19 5.40
CA THR A 149 -31.75 37.98 5.69
C THR A 149 -31.55 39.45 5.29
N VAL A 150 -32.62 40.12 4.87
CA VAL A 150 -32.60 41.53 4.50
C VAL A 150 -33.73 42.26 5.21
N ALA A 151 -33.38 43.31 5.95
CA ALA A 151 -34.32 44.24 6.55
C ALA A 151 -34.27 45.58 5.79
N ALA A 152 -35.44 46.16 5.51
CA ALA A 152 -35.55 47.45 4.84
C ALA A 152 -36.23 48.48 5.75
N THR A 153 -35.72 49.71 5.74
CA THR A 153 -36.38 50.88 6.34
C THR A 153 -36.65 51.88 5.23
N ILE A 154 -37.92 52.18 4.98
CA ILE A 154 -38.37 53.10 3.93
C ILE A 154 -38.85 54.40 4.58
N ASN A 155 -38.30 55.54 4.17
CA ASN A 155 -38.66 56.87 4.66
C ASN A 155 -38.91 57.78 3.46
N GLY A 156 -40.17 57.86 3.01
CA GLY A 156 -40.57 58.70 1.88
C GLY A 156 -39.88 58.30 0.59
N ASP A 157 -39.01 59.17 0.09
CA ASP A 157 -38.20 58.99 -1.13
C ASP A 157 -36.86 58.29 -0.89
N SER A 158 -36.58 57.84 0.34
CA SER A 158 -35.34 57.13 0.70
C SER A 158 -35.59 55.72 1.25
N ALA A 159 -34.64 54.82 1.00
CA ALA A 159 -34.65 53.45 1.50
C ALA A 159 -33.26 53.06 2.06
N LYS A 160 -33.25 52.37 3.20
CA LYS A 160 -32.05 51.73 3.78
C LYS A 160 -32.27 50.23 3.84
N PHE A 161 -31.29 49.46 3.38
CA PHE A 161 -31.27 48.01 3.49
C PHE A 161 -30.17 47.59 4.46
N VAL A 162 -30.48 46.65 5.35
CA VAL A 162 -29.53 45.98 6.24
C VAL A 162 -29.55 44.51 5.87
N VAL A 163 -28.40 44.00 5.43
CA VAL A 163 -28.22 42.58 5.09
C VAL A 163 -27.48 41.91 6.25
N SER A 164 -27.98 40.76 6.71
CA SER A 164 -27.32 39.89 7.69
C SER A 164 -27.21 38.48 7.14
N ALA A 165 -26.12 37.78 7.46
CA ALA A 165 -25.85 36.39 7.12
C ALA A 165 -25.20 35.70 8.32
#